data_AF-A0A8J8DRY5-F1
#
_entry.id   AF-A0A8J8DRY5-F1
#
_cell.length_a   1.000
_cell.length_b   1.000
_cell.length_c   1.000
_cell.angle_alpha   90.00
_cell.angle_beta   90.00
_cell.angle_gamma   90.00
#
_symmetry.space_group_name_H-M   'P 1'
#
loop_
_entity.id
_entity.type
_entity.pdbx_description
1 polymer ?
#
loop_
_entity_poly.entity_id
_entity_poly.type
_entity_poly.pdbx_seq_one_letter_code
_entity_poly.pdbx_strand_id
1 'polypeptide(L)'
;MDEDSIVIGVTVGALVFLSPLMLYWTVALLDTSGIDRYLPGALFIAVSALVPVLIVCSLSFFVMRHYNRPHDWIREKLTFVALFLFAALFMLLSMIGFV
;
A
#
# COMPACT_ATOMS: atom_id res chain seq x y z
N MET A 1 -24.57 2.30 -11.27
CA MET A 1 -23.20 1.94 -10.85
C MET A 1 -22.76 0.83 -11.77
N ASP A 2 -21.81 1.10 -12.66
CA ASP A 2 -21.37 0.12 -13.68
C ASP A 2 -20.73 -1.09 -12.99
N GLU A 3 -21.06 -2.29 -13.44
CA GLU A 3 -20.57 -3.56 -12.87
C GLU A 3 -19.03 -3.58 -12.80
N ASP A 4 -18.35 -3.06 -13.83
CA ASP A 4 -16.89 -2.90 -13.86
C ASP A 4 -16.34 -2.02 -12.73
N SER A 5 -17.06 -0.94 -12.37
CA SER A 5 -16.65 -0.08 -11.25
C SER A 5 -16.74 -0.82 -9.92
N ILE A 6 -17.71 -1.73 -9.78
CA ILE A 6 -17.88 -2.56 -8.58
C ILE A 6 -16.73 -3.56 -8.49
N VAL A 7 -16.39 -4.23 -9.58
CA VAL A 7 -15.29 -5.21 -9.60
C VAL A 7 -13.95 -4.54 -9.28
N ILE A 8 -13.67 -3.36 -9.86
CA ILE A 8 -12.48 -2.57 -9.51
C ILE A 8 -12.49 -2.24 -8.02
N GLY A 9 -13.61 -1.73 -7.49
CA GLY A 9 -13.76 -1.37 -6.09
C GLY A 9 -13.51 -2.54 -5.13
N VAL A 10 -14.10 -3.71 -5.42
CA VAL A 10 -13.92 -4.93 -4.62
C VAL A 10 -12.48 -5.42 -4.67
N THR A 11 -11.86 -5.42 -5.85
CA THR A 11 -10.47 -5.88 -6.02
C THR A 11 -9.49 -4.98 -5.28
N VAL A 12 -9.61 -3.67 -5.45
CA VAL A 12 -8.78 -2.68 -4.74
C VAL A 12 -9.03 -2.74 -3.23
N GLY A 13 -10.28 -2.88 -2.81
CA GLY A 13 -10.66 -3.05 -1.41
C GLY A 13 -9.99 -4.29 -0.79
N ALA A 14 -10.05 -5.44 -1.47
CA ALA A 14 -9.41 -6.67 -1.01
C ALA A 14 -7.88 -6.50 -0.89
N LEU A 15 -7.23 -5.82 -1.86
CA LEU A 15 -5.80 -5.51 -1.79
C LEU A 15 -5.46 -4.61 -0.59
N VAL A 16 -6.29 -3.61 -0.30
CA VAL A 16 -6.13 -2.74 0.87
C VAL A 16 -6.26 -3.54 2.17
N PHE A 17 -7.23 -4.45 2.27
CA PHE A 17 -7.37 -5.32 3.45
C PHE A 17 -6.21 -6.31 3.65
N LEU A 18 -5.54 -6.72 2.57
CA LEU A 18 -4.35 -7.57 2.65
C LEU A 18 -3.07 -6.79 2.98
N SER A 19 -3.09 -5.46 2.87
CA SER A 19 -1.91 -4.62 3.09
C SER A 19 -1.27 -4.73 4.49
N PRO A 20 -2.00 -4.96 5.62
CA PRO A 20 -1.36 -5.16 6.92
C PRO A 20 -0.58 -6.48 6.99
N LEU A 21 -1.04 -7.52 6.29
CA LEU A 21 -0.31 -8.78 6.17
C LEU A 21 0.98 -8.57 5.37
N MET A 22 0.90 -7.84 4.26
CA MET A 22 2.08 -7.47 3.47
C MET A 22 3.07 -6.63 4.29
N LEU A 23 2.55 -5.70 5.11
CA LEU A 23 3.34 -4.87 6.00
C LEU A 23 4.12 -5.72 7.02
N TYR A 24 3.45 -6.68 7.66
CA TYR A 24 4.10 -7.62 8.59
C TYR A 24 5.28 -8.35 7.94
N TRP A 25 5.08 -8.91 6.74
CA TRP A 25 6.15 -9.57 6.00
C TRP A 25 7.28 -8.61 5.61
N THR A 26 6.94 -7.39 5.20
CA THR A 26 7.92 -6.36 4.82
C THR A 26 8.82 -6.01 6.01
N VAL A 27 8.22 -5.78 7.18
CA VAL A 27 8.97 -5.50 8.42
C VAL A 27 9.87 -6.68 8.78
N ALA A 28 9.35 -7.92 8.75
CA ALA A 28 10.16 -9.11 9.04
C ALA A 28 11.35 -9.27 8.07
N LEU A 29 11.18 -8.95 6.79
CA LEU A 29 12.26 -8.99 5.80
C LEU A 29 13.30 -7.89 6.02
N LEU A 30 12.86 -6.68 6.37
CA LEU A 30 13.76 -5.56 6.65
C LEU A 30 14.56 -5.78 7.96
N ASP A 31 13.93 -6.38 8.96
CA ASP A 31 14.59 -6.74 10.22
C ASP A 31 15.60 -7.86 10.05
N THR A 32 15.22 -8.95 9.37
CA THR A 32 16.13 -10.09 9.09
C THR A 32 17.32 -9.73 8.19
N SER A 33 17.15 -8.76 7.28
CA SER A 33 18.24 -8.23 6.46
C SER A 33 19.15 -7.25 7.21
N GLY A 34 18.81 -6.89 8.46
CA GLY A 34 19.59 -5.98 9.30
C GLY A 34 19.51 -4.51 8.87
N ILE A 35 18.54 -4.16 8.00
CA ILE A 35 18.36 -2.81 7.47
C ILE A 35 17.96 -1.82 8.57
N ASP A 36 17.26 -2.30 9.61
CA ASP A 36 16.95 -1.55 10.85
C ASP A 36 18.19 -0.85 11.43
N ARG A 37 19.36 -1.50 11.40
CA ARG A 37 20.61 -0.97 12.00
C ARG A 37 21.19 0.22 11.23
N TYR A 38 20.76 0.43 9.98
CA TYR A 38 21.27 1.47 9.10
C TYR A 38 20.28 2.61 8.89
N LEU A 39 19.02 2.46 9.30
CA LEU A 39 17.98 3.48 9.14
C LEU A 39 17.45 3.96 10.50
N PRO A 40 17.30 5.27 10.70
CA PRO A 40 16.52 5.81 11.81
C PRO A 40 15.12 5.18 11.84
N GLY A 41 14.58 4.91 13.03
CA GLY A 41 13.28 4.22 13.19
C GLY A 41 12.14 4.81 12.35
N ALA A 42 12.06 6.15 12.24
CA ALA A 42 11.07 6.81 11.39
C ALA A 42 11.22 6.50 9.89
N LEU A 43 12.46 6.38 9.39
CA LEU A 43 12.72 6.00 8.01
C LEU A 43 12.48 4.51 7.78
N PHE A 44 12.79 3.66 8.76
CA PHE A 44 12.45 2.24 8.71
C PHE A 44 10.94 2.04 8.58
N ILE A 45 10.14 2.75 9.39
CA ILE A 45 8.68 2.72 9.32
C ILE A 45 8.20 3.21 7.94
N ALA A 46 8.73 4.35 7.47
CA ALA A 46 8.35 4.91 6.18
C ALA A 46 8.60 3.93 5.04
N VAL A 47 9.80 3.33 4.97
CA VAL A 47 10.17 2.36 3.93
C VAL A 47 9.31 1.10 4.04
N SER A 48 9.09 0.60 5.26
CA SER A 48 8.25 -0.58 5.50
C SER A 48 6.81 -0.36 5.03
N ALA A 49 6.24 0.83 5.28
CA ALA A 49 4.89 1.18 4.84
C ALA A 49 4.81 1.43 3.32
N LEU A 50 5.91 1.88 2.70
CA LEU A 50 5.95 2.21 1.27
C LEU A 50 5.85 0.96 0.38
N VAL A 51 6.45 -0.16 0.80
CA VAL A 51 6.48 -1.40 0.00
C VAL A 51 5.07 -1.96 -0.27
N PRO A 52 4.20 -2.20 0.74
CA PRO A 52 2.82 -2.61 0.50
C PRO A 52 2.03 -1.60 -0.34
N VAL A 53 2.26 -0.30 -0.14
CA VAL A 53 1.58 0.75 -0.92
C VAL A 53 1.94 0.64 -2.39
N LEU A 54 3.21 0.46 -2.73
CA LEU A 54 3.63 0.27 -4.12
C LEU A 54 2.99 -0.98 -4.74
N ILE A 55 2.97 -2.10 -4.02
CA ILE A 55 2.37 -3.35 -4.50
C ILE A 55 0.87 -3.15 -4.78
N VAL A 56 0.14 -2.57 -3.83
CA VAL A 56 -1.31 -2.30 -3.99
C VAL A 56 -1.57 -1.33 -5.13
N CYS A 57 -0.78 -0.25 -5.25
CA CYS A 57 -0.91 0.72 -6.33
C CYS A 57 -0.60 0.11 -7.70
N SER A 58 0.46 -0.70 -7.83
CA SER A 58 0.80 -1.36 -9.09
C SER A 58 -0.29 -2.32 -9.53
N LEU A 59 -0.79 -3.19 -8.62
CA LEU A 59 -1.87 -4.11 -8.93
C LEU A 59 -3.17 -3.39 -9.27
N SER A 60 -3.52 -2.34 -8.50
CA SER A 60 -4.69 -1.52 -8.77
C SER A 60 -4.60 -0.81 -10.13
N PHE A 61 -3.41 -0.33 -10.51
CA PHE A 61 -3.18 0.26 -11.82
C PHE A 61 -3.44 -0.75 -12.95
N PHE A 62 -2.91 -1.97 -12.83
CA PHE A 62 -3.16 -3.03 -13.82
C PHE A 62 -4.65 -3.35 -13.94
N VAL A 63 -5.37 -3.48 -12.82
CA VAL A 63 -6.81 -3.74 -12.81
C VAL A 63 -7.58 -2.60 -13.48
N MET A 64 -7.33 -1.35 -13.08
CA MET A 64 -8.03 -0.19 -13.66
C MET A 64 -7.72 0.00 -15.15
N ARG A 65 -6.49 -0.32 -15.58
CA ARG A 65 -6.08 -0.28 -16.97
C ARG A 65 -6.74 -1.40 -17.79
N HIS A 66 -6.92 -2.58 -17.20
CA HIS A 66 -7.62 -3.70 -17.83
C HIS A 66 -9.07 -3.34 -18.17
N TYR A 67 -9.76 -2.63 -17.29
CA TYR A 67 -11.11 -2.08 -17.53
C TYR A 67 -11.14 -0.78 -18.33
N ASN A 68 -10.04 -0.44 -19.01
CA ASN A 68 -9.93 0.67 -19.96
C ASN A 68 -10.32 2.06 -19.38
N ARG A 69 -10.11 2.28 -18.07
CA ARG A 69 -10.41 3.56 -17.42
C ARG A 69 -9.48 4.68 -17.91
N PRO A 70 -9.97 5.94 -17.98
CA PRO A 70 -9.16 7.07 -18.44
C PRO A 70 -7.99 7.34 -17.49
N HIS A 71 -6.85 7.74 -18.05
CA HIS A 71 -5.60 7.86 -17.29
C HIS A 71 -5.69 8.88 -16.13
N ASP A 72 -6.37 10.00 -16.34
CA ASP A 72 -6.55 11.03 -15.32
C ASP A 72 -7.34 10.51 -14.12
N TRP A 73 -8.37 9.69 -14.38
CA TRP A 73 -9.16 9.04 -13.33
C TRP A 73 -8.34 8.02 -12.55
N ILE A 74 -7.53 7.21 -13.25
CA ILE A 74 -6.63 6.25 -12.60
C ILE A 74 -5.68 7.00 -11.67
N ARG A 75 -5.03 8.07 -12.17
CA ARG A 75 -4.07 8.86 -11.38
C ARG A 75 -4.71 9.43 -10.11
N GLU A 76 -5.91 10.01 -10.22
CA GLU A 76 -6.63 10.56 -9.07
C GLU A 76 -6.93 9.48 -8.01
N LYS A 77 -7.52 8.35 -8.43
CA LYS A 77 -7.89 7.26 -7.51
C LYS A 77 -6.67 6.56 -6.92
N LEU A 78 -5.65 6.31 -7.72
CA LEU A 78 -4.41 5.68 -7.23
C LEU A 78 -3.70 6.58 -6.21
N THR A 79 -3.66 7.89 -6.45
CA THR A 79 -3.04 8.85 -5.52
C THR A 79 -3.80 8.87 -4.19
N PHE A 80 -5.14 8.87 -4.24
CA PHE A 80 -5.95 8.80 -3.04
C PHE A 80 -5.72 7.51 -2.25
N VAL A 81 -5.74 6.36 -2.93
CA VAL A 81 -5.45 5.06 -2.32
C VAL A 81 -4.04 5.03 -1.74
N ALA A 82 -3.04 5.53 -2.47
CA ALA A 82 -1.65 5.57 -2.03
C ALA A 82 -1.48 6.38 -0.75
N LEU A 83 -2.02 7.60 -0.73
CA LEU A 83 -1.93 8.50 0.44
C LEU A 83 -2.66 7.93 1.64
N PHE A 84 -3.88 7.44 1.44
CA PHE A 84 -4.68 6.84 2.51
C PHE A 84 -3.98 5.62 3.10
N LEU A 85 -3.55 4.70 2.24
CA LEU A 85 -2.92 3.45 2.65
C LEU A 85 -1.57 3.71 3.33
N PHE A 86 -0.75 4.61 2.78
CA PHE A 86 0.51 5.00 3.38
C PHE A 86 0.30 5.59 4.78
N ALA A 87 -0.62 6.54 4.93
CA ALA A 87 -0.92 7.13 6.23
C ALA A 87 -1.43 6.09 7.23
N ALA A 88 -2.31 5.18 6.80
CA ALA A 88 -2.86 4.12 7.66
C ALA A 88 -1.77 3.15 8.14
N LEU A 89 -0.93 2.65 7.22
CA LEU A 89 0.15 1.71 7.56
C LEU A 89 1.25 2.37 8.39
N PHE A 90 1.60 3.61 8.07
CA PHE A 90 2.57 4.40 8.83
C PHE A 90 2.08 4.62 10.28
N MET A 91 0.83 5.02 10.46
CA MET A 91 0.22 5.18 11.79
C MET A 91 0.16 3.84 12.53
N LEU A 92 -0.21 2.76 11.85
CA LEU A 92 -0.28 1.43 12.44
C LEU A 92 1.08 0.99 13.00
N LEU A 93 2.17 1.15 12.24
CA LEU A 93 3.52 0.86 12.73
C LEU A 93 3.95 1.80 13.86
N SER A 94 3.61 3.08 13.76
CA SER A 94 3.93 4.08 14.78
C SER A 94 3.26 3.74 16.13
N MET A 95 2.03 3.19 16.11
CA MET A 95 1.31 2.76 17.30
C MET A 95 1.87 1.48 17.92
N ILE A 96 2.43 0.57 17.10
CA ILE A 96 3.01 -0.70 17.56
C ILE A 96 4.34 -0.49 18.30
N GLY A 97 4.93 0.71 18.22
CA GLY A 97 6.12 1.06 19.00
C GLY A 97 7.42 0.53 18.43
N PHE A 98 7.51 0.36 17.10
CA PHE A 98 8.81 0.26 16.42
C PHE A 98 9.52 1.63 16.48
N VAL A 99 10.05 1.99 17.66
CA VAL A 99 10.89 3.16 17.93
C VAL A 99 12.02 2.75 18.85
#